data_AF-A0AA91DPI8-F1
#
_entry.id   AF-A0AA91DPI8-F1
#
_cell.length_a   1.000
_cell.length_b   1.000
_cell.length_c   1.000
_cell.angle_alpha   90.00
_cell.angle_beta   90.00
_cell.angle_gamma   90.00
#
_symmetry.space_group_name_H-M   'P 1'
#
loop_
_entity.id
_entity.type
_entity.pdbx_description
1 polymer ?
#
loop_
_entity_poly.entity_id
_entity_poly.type
_entity_poly.pdbx_seq_one_letter_code
_entity_poly.pdbx_strand_id
1 'polypeptide(L)'
;MTATSLHPPTHESARRLPRDLALVTVAIDAVMVLVNLAVQLAPDTPEGAQMRGTYALPGVWIPMVCSIGMAWVLAAALAWSHGRNALEKRGVDSVSRLARPRLRYAAAYLVVLLLNFYALSPLLYEVQLLFMPGGRLHEAVEPASIRTVMAVFVFLQSIAQLIVLVLGVWAAAWVALRAGRAAQLEPAAEAPGSVEDLGGASPRRAVALVGAAMFAALQMWGGVAMSRWSSMGRGVDGPELLFAWMVPPLVVFALAFWGGWLGAAPVLARARPFRAVAASVLAFVLVQVSCIVIAIAWLYIASSTSGLSGLGGLIGFVLAFALVYAIHVVMLMRAATRWLYRRYL
;
A
#
# COMPACT_ATOMS: atom_id res chain seq x y z
N MET A 1 -29.11 -40.24 -5.59
CA MET A 1 -29.29 -38.80 -5.88
C MET A 1 -28.33 -38.02 -5.01
N THR A 2 -27.23 -37.53 -5.59
CA THR A 2 -26.27 -36.65 -4.93
C THR A 2 -25.83 -35.60 -5.96
N ALA A 3 -26.45 -34.42 -5.87
CA ALA A 3 -26.13 -33.26 -6.69
C ALA A 3 -24.72 -32.78 -6.34
N THR A 4 -23.72 -33.14 -7.15
CA THR A 4 -22.35 -32.65 -7.03
C THR A 4 -22.08 -31.66 -8.17
N SER A 5 -21.86 -30.40 -7.78
CA SER A 5 -21.26 -29.27 -8.52
C SER A 5 -21.81 -28.92 -9.91
N LEU A 6 -22.90 -28.14 -9.95
CA LEU A 6 -23.38 -27.42 -11.15
C LEU A 6 -22.73 -26.04 -11.31
N HIS A 7 -21.40 -25.96 -11.28
CA HIS A 7 -20.71 -24.73 -11.67
C HIS A 7 -19.72 -25.04 -12.79
N PRO A 8 -19.89 -24.42 -13.98
CA PRO A 8 -18.93 -24.60 -15.06
C PRO A 8 -17.55 -24.09 -14.60
N PRO A 9 -16.45 -24.75 -15.01
CA PRO A 9 -15.08 -24.43 -14.55
C PRO A 9 -14.67 -22.97 -14.80
N THR A 10 -15.33 -22.31 -15.75
CA THR A 10 -15.15 -20.88 -16.06
C THR A 10 -15.68 -19.95 -14.97
N HIS A 11 -16.76 -20.32 -14.26
CA HIS A 11 -17.35 -19.49 -13.20
C HIS A 11 -16.50 -19.52 -11.93
N GLU A 12 -15.91 -20.67 -11.61
CA GLU A 12 -14.97 -20.77 -10.51
C GLU A 12 -13.70 -19.94 -10.78
N SER A 13 -13.18 -20.01 -12.01
CA SER A 13 -12.04 -19.19 -12.43
C SER A 13 -12.34 -17.69 -12.35
N ALA A 14 -13.56 -17.27 -12.70
CA ALA A 14 -14.01 -15.89 -12.60
C ALA A 14 -14.09 -15.41 -11.14
N ARG A 15 -14.60 -16.26 -10.22
CA ARG A 15 -14.67 -15.93 -8.79
C ARG A 15 -13.30 -15.80 -8.13
N ARG A 16 -12.31 -16.56 -8.61
CA ARG A 16 -10.92 -16.48 -8.14
C ARG A 16 -10.17 -15.25 -8.67
N LEU A 17 -10.70 -14.54 -9.67
CA LEU A 17 -10.04 -13.41 -10.31
C LEU A 17 -9.45 -12.37 -9.35
N PRO A 18 -10.12 -11.90 -8.27
CA PRO A 18 -9.52 -10.92 -7.35
C PRO A 18 -8.25 -11.46 -6.68
N ARG A 19 -8.27 -12.73 -6.27
CA ARG A 19 -7.11 -13.40 -5.69
C ARG A 19 -6.02 -13.58 -6.73
N ASP A 20 -6.38 -13.99 -7.94
CA ASP A 20 -5.41 -14.23 -9.01
C ASP A 20 -4.69 -12.96 -9.43
N LEU A 21 -5.41 -11.82 -9.57
CA LEU A 21 -4.80 -10.54 -9.88
C LEU A 21 -3.79 -10.14 -8.79
N ALA A 22 -4.19 -10.23 -7.51
CA ALA A 22 -3.31 -9.92 -6.39
C ALA A 22 -2.06 -10.82 -6.35
N LEU A 23 -2.22 -12.13 -6.58
CA LEU A 23 -1.09 -13.06 -6.61
C LEU A 23 -0.16 -12.79 -7.80
N VAL A 24 -0.70 -12.48 -8.97
CA VAL A 24 0.10 -12.12 -10.16
C VAL A 24 0.89 -10.84 -9.91
N THR A 25 0.29 -9.82 -9.27
CA THR A 25 0.99 -8.59 -8.88
C THR A 25 2.22 -8.92 -8.02
N VAL A 26 2.02 -9.64 -6.91
CA VAL A 26 3.11 -10.01 -5.98
C VAL A 26 4.15 -10.89 -6.66
N ALA A 27 3.73 -11.84 -7.50
CA ALA A 27 4.65 -12.72 -8.21
C ALA A 27 5.55 -11.93 -9.17
N ILE A 28 5.00 -10.98 -9.93
CA ILE A 28 5.79 -10.14 -10.83
C ILE A 28 6.75 -9.25 -10.03
N ASP A 29 6.28 -8.62 -8.95
CA ASP A 29 7.15 -7.78 -8.11
C ASP A 29 8.28 -8.61 -7.48
N ALA A 30 7.98 -9.80 -6.98
CA ALA A 30 8.98 -10.71 -6.41
C ALA A 30 10.03 -11.13 -7.45
N VAL A 31 9.59 -11.49 -8.67
CA VAL A 31 10.51 -11.83 -9.77
C VAL A 31 11.38 -10.64 -10.13
N MET A 32 10.81 -9.44 -10.25
CA MET A 32 11.58 -8.21 -10.55
C MET A 32 12.62 -7.91 -9.47
N VAL A 33 12.26 -8.04 -8.19
CA VAL A 33 13.19 -7.86 -7.07
C VAL A 33 14.31 -8.91 -7.10
N LEU A 34 13.98 -10.19 -7.32
CA LEU A 34 14.95 -11.27 -7.40
C LEU A 34 15.93 -11.08 -8.56
N VAL A 35 15.43 -10.74 -9.75
CA VAL A 35 16.27 -10.45 -10.92
C VAL A 35 17.17 -9.26 -10.63
N ASN A 36 16.63 -8.17 -10.06
CA ASN A 36 17.42 -6.99 -9.74
C ASN A 36 18.52 -7.29 -8.69
N LEU A 37 18.19 -8.01 -7.62
CA LEU A 37 19.18 -8.42 -6.62
C LEU A 37 20.23 -9.35 -7.22
N ALA A 38 19.84 -10.30 -8.07
CA ALA A 38 20.79 -11.18 -8.75
C ALA A 38 21.74 -10.39 -9.66
N VAL A 39 21.23 -9.45 -10.45
CA VAL A 39 22.07 -8.61 -11.32
C VAL A 39 23.05 -7.75 -10.51
N GLN A 40 22.63 -7.22 -9.35
CA GLN A 40 23.48 -6.37 -8.52
C GLN A 40 24.48 -7.16 -7.66
N LEU A 41 24.11 -8.36 -7.19
CA LEU A 41 24.87 -9.08 -6.17
C LEU A 41 25.62 -10.32 -6.69
N ALA A 42 25.23 -10.89 -7.82
CA ALA A 42 25.86 -12.10 -8.37
C ALA A 42 27.24 -11.85 -9.01
N PRO A 43 27.52 -10.71 -9.69
CA PRO A 43 28.84 -10.48 -10.25
C PRO A 43 29.92 -10.44 -9.17
N ASP A 44 31.00 -11.20 -9.35
CA ASP A 44 32.18 -11.16 -8.48
C ASP A 44 33.11 -10.00 -8.86
N THR A 45 32.58 -8.79 -8.76
CA THR A 45 33.32 -7.54 -8.92
C THR A 45 33.58 -6.91 -7.54
N PRO A 46 34.58 -6.02 -7.42
CA PRO A 46 34.80 -5.25 -6.19
C PRO A 46 33.54 -4.48 -5.76
N GLU A 47 32.80 -3.94 -6.72
CA GLU A 47 31.52 -3.25 -6.52
C GLU A 47 30.45 -4.21 -5.98
N GLY A 48 30.32 -5.41 -6.56
CA GLY A 48 29.40 -6.45 -6.10
C GLY A 48 29.71 -6.89 -4.66
N ALA A 49 30.99 -7.04 -4.31
CA ALA A 49 31.41 -7.35 -2.95
C ALA A 49 31.04 -6.23 -1.95
N GLN A 50 31.22 -4.96 -2.34
CA GLN A 50 30.80 -3.81 -1.52
C GLN A 50 29.28 -3.74 -1.35
N MET A 51 28.51 -4.00 -2.40
CA MET A 51 27.04 -4.06 -2.33
C MET A 51 26.58 -5.18 -1.41
N ARG A 52 27.16 -6.39 -1.53
CA ARG A 52 26.87 -7.52 -0.62
C ARG A 52 27.14 -7.15 0.84
N GLY A 53 28.28 -6.53 1.13
CA GLY A 53 28.60 -6.04 2.48
C GLY A 53 27.60 -5.00 2.99
N THR A 54 27.14 -4.09 2.12
CA THR A 54 26.15 -3.05 2.48
C THR A 54 24.77 -3.63 2.75
N TYR A 55 24.29 -4.52 1.87
CA TYR A 55 22.99 -5.18 2.06
C TYR A 55 22.97 -6.17 3.22
N ALA A 56 24.12 -6.65 3.69
CA ALA A 56 24.19 -7.47 4.90
C ALA A 56 23.93 -6.65 6.19
N LEU A 57 24.04 -5.32 6.15
CA LEU A 57 23.83 -4.47 7.32
C LEU A 57 22.35 -4.47 7.75
N PRO A 58 22.04 -4.74 9.04
CA PRO A 58 20.66 -4.73 9.55
C PRO A 58 19.92 -3.43 9.28
N GLY A 59 20.61 -2.29 9.41
CA GLY A 59 20.05 -0.96 9.12
C GLY A 59 19.70 -0.72 7.65
N VAL A 60 20.08 -1.61 6.73
CA VAL A 60 19.80 -1.50 5.29
C VAL A 60 18.74 -2.51 4.86
N TRP A 61 18.95 -3.81 5.14
CA TRP A 61 18.03 -4.83 4.62
C TRP A 61 16.69 -4.86 5.35
N ILE A 62 16.64 -4.58 6.66
CA ILE A 62 15.38 -4.63 7.41
C ILE A 62 14.40 -3.56 6.90
N PRO A 63 14.77 -2.26 6.80
CA PRO A 63 13.88 -1.25 6.24
C PRO A 63 13.53 -1.54 4.78
N MET A 64 14.50 -2.05 4.00
CA MET A 64 14.29 -2.41 2.59
C MET A 64 13.21 -3.50 2.46
N VAL A 65 13.35 -4.63 3.15
CA VAL A 65 12.39 -5.75 3.08
C VAL A 65 11.01 -5.33 3.59
N CYS A 66 10.95 -4.58 4.69
CA CYS A 66 9.67 -4.09 5.21
C CYS A 66 8.99 -3.12 4.23
N SER A 67 9.76 -2.24 3.59
CA SER A 67 9.23 -1.32 2.58
C SER A 67 8.75 -2.06 1.32
N ILE A 68 9.51 -3.06 0.84
CA ILE A 68 9.13 -3.91 -0.30
C ILE A 68 7.86 -4.68 0.01
N GLY A 69 7.79 -5.34 1.16
CA GLY A 69 6.64 -6.11 1.59
C GLY A 69 5.36 -5.26 1.67
N MET A 70 5.45 -4.04 2.20
CA MET A 70 4.29 -3.15 2.26
C MET A 70 3.89 -2.57 0.90
N ALA A 71 4.84 -2.37 -0.03
CA ALA A 71 4.51 -2.03 -1.41
C ALA A 71 3.75 -3.18 -2.10
N TRP A 72 4.15 -4.43 -1.88
CA TRP A 72 3.43 -5.61 -2.38
C TRP A 72 2.02 -5.71 -1.80
N VAL A 73 1.87 -5.49 -0.49
CA VAL A 73 0.55 -5.47 0.17
C VAL A 73 -0.36 -4.41 -0.45
N LEU A 74 0.17 -3.21 -0.69
CA LEU A 74 -0.55 -2.11 -1.31
C LEU A 74 -1.00 -2.45 -2.74
N ALA A 75 -0.06 -2.93 -3.57
CA ALA A 75 -0.33 -3.28 -4.95
C ALA A 75 -1.33 -4.45 -5.05
N ALA A 76 -1.16 -5.48 -4.21
CA ALA A 76 -2.06 -6.62 -4.12
C ALA A 76 -3.47 -6.23 -3.66
N ALA A 77 -3.59 -5.35 -2.66
CA ALA A 77 -4.89 -4.86 -2.18
C ALA A 77 -5.63 -4.07 -3.28
N LEU A 78 -4.92 -3.26 -4.07
CA LEU A 78 -5.48 -2.53 -5.22
C LEU A 78 -5.88 -3.50 -6.34
N ALA A 79 -5.02 -4.44 -6.71
CA ALA A 79 -5.30 -5.45 -7.74
C ALA A 79 -6.51 -6.31 -7.37
N TRP A 80 -6.58 -6.75 -6.11
CA TRP A 80 -7.74 -7.44 -5.55
C TRP A 80 -9.00 -6.58 -5.64
N SER A 81 -8.91 -5.29 -5.27
CA SER A 81 -10.03 -4.34 -5.32
C SER A 81 -10.58 -4.17 -6.74
N HIS A 82 -9.71 -4.10 -7.74
CA HIS A 82 -10.10 -4.05 -9.16
C HIS A 82 -10.86 -5.32 -9.59
N GLY A 83 -10.31 -6.51 -9.28
CA GLY A 83 -10.96 -7.78 -9.60
C GLY A 83 -12.31 -7.94 -8.90
N ARG A 84 -12.38 -7.59 -7.61
CA ARG A 84 -13.61 -7.69 -6.83
C ARG A 84 -14.67 -6.71 -7.31
N ASN A 85 -14.29 -5.48 -7.64
CA ASN A 85 -15.21 -4.49 -8.19
C ASN A 85 -15.73 -4.91 -9.58
N ALA A 86 -14.93 -5.60 -10.40
CA ALA A 86 -15.38 -6.13 -11.67
C ALA A 86 -16.49 -7.19 -11.47
N LEU A 87 -16.29 -8.11 -10.53
CA LEU A 87 -17.30 -9.12 -10.16
C LEU A 87 -18.60 -8.47 -9.65
N GLU A 88 -18.50 -7.48 -8.76
CA GLU A 88 -19.68 -6.83 -8.18
C GLU A 88 -20.46 -5.95 -9.16
N LYS A 89 -19.81 -5.41 -10.20
CA LYS A 89 -20.45 -4.56 -11.21
C LYS A 89 -20.99 -5.34 -12.41
N ARG A 90 -20.29 -6.38 -12.85
CA ARG A 90 -20.60 -7.10 -14.10
C ARG A 90 -21.18 -8.50 -13.88
N GLY A 91 -21.12 -9.02 -12.66
CA GLY A 91 -21.52 -10.39 -12.36
C GLY A 91 -20.48 -11.43 -12.78
N VAL A 92 -20.65 -12.65 -12.29
CA VAL A 92 -19.73 -13.77 -12.55
C VAL A 92 -19.76 -14.17 -14.03
N ASP A 93 -20.92 -14.14 -14.66
CA ASP A 93 -21.12 -14.57 -16.06
C ASP A 93 -20.41 -13.66 -17.07
N SER A 94 -20.45 -12.35 -16.84
CA SER A 94 -19.71 -11.40 -17.70
C SER A 94 -18.20 -11.56 -17.53
N VAL A 95 -17.74 -11.82 -16.30
CA VAL A 95 -16.31 -11.97 -15.99
C VAL A 95 -15.76 -13.31 -16.50
N SER A 96 -16.55 -14.38 -16.47
CA SER A 96 -16.15 -15.70 -16.97
C SER A 96 -15.92 -15.73 -18.49
N ARG A 97 -16.55 -14.81 -19.23
CA ARG A 97 -16.36 -14.61 -20.68
C ARG A 97 -15.09 -13.82 -21.04
N LEU A 98 -14.37 -13.25 -20.07
CA LEU A 98 -13.13 -12.51 -20.36
C LEU A 98 -12.05 -13.45 -20.90
N ALA A 99 -11.50 -13.12 -22.06
CA ALA A 99 -10.38 -13.86 -22.64
C ALA A 99 -9.09 -13.58 -21.84
N ARG A 100 -8.58 -14.62 -21.16
CA ARG A 100 -7.27 -14.67 -20.47
C ARG A 100 -6.94 -13.40 -19.64
N PRO A 101 -7.81 -12.96 -18.71
CA PRO A 101 -7.62 -11.72 -17.96
C PRO A 101 -6.31 -11.70 -17.16
N ARG A 102 -5.88 -12.85 -16.62
CA ARG A 102 -4.63 -12.99 -15.86
C ARG A 102 -3.39 -12.67 -16.70
N LEU A 103 -3.32 -13.22 -17.92
CA LEU A 103 -2.18 -13.01 -18.81
C LEU A 103 -2.11 -11.56 -19.29
N ARG A 104 -3.26 -10.97 -19.62
CA ARG A 104 -3.37 -9.56 -20.02
C ARG A 104 -2.95 -8.61 -18.90
N TYR A 105 -3.38 -8.92 -17.67
CA TYR A 105 -2.94 -8.19 -16.49
C TYR A 105 -1.43 -8.29 -16.30
N ALA A 106 -0.89 -9.51 -16.32
CA ALA A 106 0.53 -9.77 -16.12
C ALA A 106 1.40 -9.01 -17.13
N ALA A 107 1.06 -9.10 -18.43
CA ALA A 107 1.80 -8.42 -19.49
C ALA A 107 1.76 -6.90 -19.32
N ALA A 108 0.58 -6.32 -19.08
CA ALA A 108 0.44 -4.87 -18.90
C ALA A 108 1.16 -4.38 -17.64
N TYR A 109 1.06 -5.11 -16.52
CA TYR A 109 1.72 -4.76 -15.27
C TYR A 109 3.25 -4.84 -15.39
N LEU A 110 3.77 -5.90 -16.03
CA LEU A 110 5.20 -6.04 -16.31
C LEU A 110 5.73 -4.88 -17.15
N VAL A 111 5.02 -4.48 -18.21
CA VAL A 111 5.41 -3.31 -19.02
C VAL A 111 5.49 -2.04 -18.18
N VAL A 112 4.51 -1.81 -17.29
CA VAL A 112 4.55 -0.65 -16.40
C VAL A 112 5.76 -0.69 -15.46
N LEU A 113 6.06 -1.85 -14.87
CA LEU A 113 7.22 -1.99 -13.97
C LEU A 113 8.53 -1.80 -14.72
N LEU A 114 8.66 -2.31 -15.94
CA LEU A 114 9.83 -2.10 -16.79
C LEU A 114 10.00 -0.61 -17.13
N LEU A 115 8.93 0.09 -17.48
CA LEU A 115 8.99 1.54 -17.71
C LEU A 115 9.38 2.31 -16.44
N ASN A 116 8.84 1.91 -15.28
CA ASN A 116 9.23 2.53 -14.01
C ASN A 116 10.72 2.29 -13.70
N PHE A 117 11.20 1.07 -13.92
CA PHE A 117 12.55 0.66 -13.56
C PHE A 117 13.61 1.21 -14.53
N TYR A 118 13.33 1.22 -15.83
CA TYR A 118 14.31 1.58 -16.86
C TYR A 118 14.20 3.02 -17.37
N ALA A 119 13.06 3.70 -17.16
CA ALA A 119 12.90 5.08 -17.60
C ALA A 119 12.73 6.05 -16.41
N LEU A 120 11.74 5.81 -15.55
CA LEU A 120 11.39 6.78 -14.52
C LEU A 120 12.41 6.82 -13.37
N SER A 121 12.84 5.66 -12.89
CA SER A 121 13.78 5.59 -11.75
C SER A 121 15.16 6.17 -12.09
N PRO A 122 15.75 5.88 -13.28
CA PRO A 122 17.00 6.53 -13.70
C PRO A 122 16.84 8.03 -13.89
N LEU A 123 15.73 8.50 -14.48
CA LEU A 123 15.48 9.92 -14.65
C LEU A 123 15.39 10.65 -13.30
N LEU A 124 14.72 10.06 -12.31
CA LEU A 124 14.68 10.61 -10.94
C LEU A 124 16.06 10.62 -10.29
N TYR A 125 16.87 9.59 -10.54
CA TYR A 125 18.25 9.55 -10.06
C TYR A 125 19.12 10.63 -10.70
N GLU A 126 19.01 10.87 -12.02
CA GLU A 126 19.71 11.96 -12.70
C GLU A 126 19.35 13.32 -12.12
N VAL A 127 18.06 13.57 -11.84
CA VAL A 127 17.64 14.81 -11.18
C VAL A 127 18.25 14.93 -9.78
N GLN A 128 18.35 13.83 -9.04
CA GLN A 128 19.00 13.81 -7.72
C GLN A 128 20.49 14.18 -7.81
N LEU A 129 21.20 13.69 -8.83
CA LEU A 129 22.62 13.97 -9.04
C LEU A 129 22.90 15.46 -9.30
N LEU A 130 21.95 16.20 -9.87
CA LEU A 130 22.11 17.64 -10.10
C LEU A 130 22.32 18.44 -8.81
N PHE A 131 21.80 17.95 -7.68
CA PHE A 131 21.86 18.60 -6.36
C PHE A 131 22.93 18.00 -5.42
N MET A 132 23.51 16.85 -5.77
CA MET A 132 24.59 16.22 -5.00
C MET A 132 25.90 17.03 -5.11
N PRO A 133 26.85 16.87 -4.17
CA PRO A 133 28.15 17.52 -4.25
C PRO A 133 28.82 17.29 -5.61
N GLY A 134 29.20 18.38 -6.30
CA GLY A 134 29.73 18.35 -7.67
C GLY A 134 28.67 18.42 -8.79
N GLY A 135 27.39 18.43 -8.44
CA GLY A 135 26.27 18.62 -9.38
C GLY A 135 26.09 20.08 -9.80
N ARG A 136 25.52 20.29 -10.99
CA ARG A 136 25.38 21.64 -11.61
C ARG A 136 24.55 22.62 -10.79
N LEU A 137 23.64 22.14 -9.95
CA LEU A 137 22.77 22.97 -9.11
C LEU A 137 23.25 23.02 -7.65
N HIS A 138 24.34 22.33 -7.31
CA HIS A 138 24.89 22.30 -5.96
C HIS A 138 25.37 23.68 -5.50
N GLU A 139 26.07 24.40 -6.38
CA GLU A 139 26.62 25.74 -6.08
C GLU A 139 25.54 26.84 -6.05
N ALA A 140 24.37 26.59 -6.64
CA ALA A 140 23.26 27.53 -6.68
C ALA A 140 22.40 27.50 -5.40
N VAL A 141 22.71 26.62 -4.45
CA VAL A 141 21.90 26.36 -3.24
C VAL A 141 22.80 26.44 -2.00
N GLU A 142 22.43 27.27 -1.02
CA GLU A 142 23.20 27.39 0.22
C GLU A 142 23.35 26.05 0.97
N PRO A 143 24.45 25.83 1.73
CA PRO A 143 24.70 24.56 2.43
C PRO A 143 23.58 24.10 3.36
N ALA A 144 22.92 25.03 4.06
CA ALA A 144 21.79 24.73 4.94
C ALA A 144 20.50 24.38 4.16
N SER A 145 20.35 24.88 2.93
CA SER A 145 19.19 24.60 2.07
C SER A 145 19.36 23.33 1.24
N ILE A 146 20.58 22.84 0.99
CA ILE A 146 20.81 21.55 0.29
C ILE A 146 20.15 20.37 1.02
N ARG A 147 20.27 20.29 2.35
CA ARG A 147 19.62 19.21 3.12
C ARG A 147 18.10 19.23 2.95
N THR A 148 17.52 20.43 2.98
CA THR A 148 16.07 20.63 2.81
C THR A 148 15.62 20.32 1.39
N VAL A 149 16.36 20.78 0.38
CA VAL A 149 16.09 20.50 -1.04
C VAL A 149 16.14 19.00 -1.32
N MET A 150 17.17 18.31 -0.82
CA MET A 150 17.29 16.86 -0.95
C MET A 150 16.15 16.11 -0.23
N ALA A 151 15.75 16.57 0.96
CA ALA A 151 14.62 15.97 1.68
C ALA A 151 13.29 16.13 0.91
N VAL A 152 13.01 17.34 0.40
CA VAL A 152 11.83 17.61 -0.43
C VAL A 152 11.86 16.77 -1.71
N PHE A 153 13.01 16.66 -2.36
CA PHE A 153 13.16 15.85 -3.57
C PHE A 153 12.88 14.37 -3.29
N VAL A 154 13.47 13.79 -2.25
CA VAL A 154 13.25 12.39 -1.85
C VAL A 154 11.78 12.14 -1.49
N PHE A 155 11.11 13.11 -0.88
CA PHE A 155 9.68 13.05 -0.60
C PHE A 155 8.84 13.04 -1.90
N LEU A 156 9.11 13.98 -2.80
CA LEU A 156 8.43 14.07 -4.10
C LEU A 156 8.67 12.80 -4.94
N GLN A 157 9.88 12.27 -4.94
CA GLN A 157 10.20 10.99 -5.55
C GLN A 157 9.37 9.85 -4.93
N SER A 158 9.22 9.83 -3.62
CA SER A 158 8.39 8.82 -2.93
C SER A 158 6.91 8.92 -3.29
N ILE A 159 6.40 10.15 -3.48
CA ILE A 159 5.04 10.41 -3.99
C ILE A 159 4.91 9.94 -5.44
N ALA A 160 5.86 10.27 -6.30
CA ALA A 160 5.85 9.85 -7.71
C ALA A 160 5.82 8.32 -7.82
N GLN A 161 6.62 7.61 -7.02
CA GLN A 161 6.62 6.14 -6.96
C GLN A 161 5.27 5.58 -6.48
N LEU A 162 4.64 6.21 -5.49
CA LEU A 162 3.30 5.81 -5.05
C LEU A 162 2.25 6.01 -6.16
N ILE A 163 2.29 7.14 -6.87
CA ILE A 163 1.39 7.44 -8.00
C ILE A 163 1.56 6.40 -9.11
N VAL A 164 2.81 6.10 -9.47
CA VAL A 164 3.12 5.11 -10.52
C VAL A 164 2.63 3.73 -10.14
N LEU A 165 2.77 3.32 -8.88
CA LEU A 165 2.23 2.05 -8.39
C LEU A 165 0.71 2.00 -8.52
N VAL A 166 0.00 3.05 -8.06
CA VAL A 166 -1.47 3.12 -8.13
C VAL A 166 -1.96 3.13 -9.58
N LEU A 167 -1.40 4.01 -10.42
CA LEU A 167 -1.75 4.13 -11.84
C LEU A 167 -1.36 2.87 -12.63
N GLY A 168 -0.26 2.23 -12.27
CA GLY A 168 0.21 1.00 -12.89
C GLY A 168 -0.73 -0.16 -12.66
N VAL A 169 -1.14 -0.38 -11.41
CA VAL A 169 -2.14 -1.39 -11.07
C VAL A 169 -3.48 -1.08 -11.76
N TRP A 170 -3.89 0.18 -11.77
CA TRP A 170 -5.10 0.62 -12.46
C TRP A 170 -5.04 0.34 -13.97
N ALA A 171 -3.96 0.71 -14.65
CA ALA A 171 -3.77 0.53 -16.08
C ALA A 171 -3.76 -0.96 -16.45
N ALA A 172 -3.03 -1.77 -15.68
CA ALA A 172 -2.99 -3.22 -15.86
C ALA A 172 -4.38 -3.85 -15.66
N ALA A 173 -5.10 -3.44 -14.62
CA ALA A 173 -6.47 -3.90 -14.37
C ALA A 173 -7.44 -3.47 -15.48
N TRP A 174 -7.30 -2.24 -15.98
CA TRP A 174 -8.10 -1.74 -17.09
C TRP A 174 -7.88 -2.56 -18.36
N VAL A 175 -6.61 -2.84 -18.71
CA VAL A 175 -6.27 -3.70 -19.85
C VAL A 175 -6.82 -5.10 -19.66
N ALA A 176 -6.68 -5.70 -18.47
CA ALA A 176 -7.14 -7.05 -18.17
C ALA A 176 -8.67 -7.21 -18.23
N LEU A 177 -9.39 -6.21 -17.74
CA LEU A 177 -10.84 -6.22 -17.60
C LEU A 177 -11.57 -5.61 -18.80
N ARG A 178 -10.88 -5.25 -19.88
CA ARG A 178 -11.55 -4.74 -21.09
C ARG A 178 -12.18 -5.90 -21.86
N ALA A 179 -13.50 -5.86 -22.05
CA ALA A 179 -14.23 -6.83 -22.87
C ALA A 179 -13.74 -6.76 -24.33
N GLY A 180 -13.62 -7.90 -25.00
CA GLY A 180 -13.40 -7.94 -26.45
C GLY A 180 -14.69 -7.58 -27.19
N ARG A 181 -14.58 -7.06 -28.43
CA ARG A 181 -15.74 -6.66 -29.27
C ARG A 181 -16.82 -7.75 -29.36
N ALA A 182 -16.43 -9.03 -29.38
CA ALA A 182 -17.34 -10.16 -29.47
C ALA A 182 -18.25 -10.35 -28.23
N ALA A 183 -17.81 -9.93 -27.04
CA ALA A 183 -18.61 -10.03 -25.81
C ALA A 183 -19.58 -8.86 -25.62
N GLN A 184 -19.50 -7.81 -26.46
CA GLN A 184 -20.41 -6.65 -26.43
C GLN A 184 -21.64 -6.83 -27.32
N LEU A 185 -21.65 -7.84 -28.20
CA LEU A 185 -22.69 -8.06 -29.21
C LEU A 185 -23.84 -8.96 -28.74
N GLU A 186 -23.70 -9.63 -27.59
CA GLU A 186 -24.80 -10.43 -27.03
C GLU A 186 -25.57 -9.63 -25.97
N PRO A 187 -26.91 -9.52 -26.08
CA PRO A 187 -27.73 -8.90 -25.06
C PRO A 187 -27.64 -9.73 -23.77
N ALA A 188 -27.19 -9.10 -22.69
CA ALA A 188 -27.14 -9.72 -21.38
C ALA A 188 -28.58 -9.98 -20.89
N ALA A 189 -29.02 -11.24 -20.91
CA ALA A 189 -30.20 -11.64 -20.16
C ALA A 189 -29.95 -11.36 -18.68
N GLU A 190 -30.82 -10.58 -18.04
CA GLU A 190 -30.84 -10.38 -16.60
C GLU A 190 -31.11 -11.72 -15.93
N ALA A 191 -30.06 -12.39 -15.44
CA ALA A 191 -30.23 -13.57 -14.60
C ALA A 191 -30.63 -13.11 -13.18
N PRO A 192 -31.72 -13.65 -12.60
CA PRO A 192 -32.13 -13.34 -11.23
C PRO A 192 -31.04 -13.78 -10.25
N GLY A 193 -30.84 -12.98 -9.21
CA GLY A 193 -29.82 -13.24 -8.20
C GLY A 193 -29.99 -14.58 -7.50
N SER A 194 -28.90 -15.34 -7.40
CA SER A 194 -28.66 -16.22 -6.27
C SER A 194 -27.55 -15.61 -5.43
N VAL A 195 -27.97 -15.01 -4.31
CA VAL A 195 -27.14 -14.54 -3.20
C VAL A 195 -26.75 -15.75 -2.33
N GLU A 196 -26.55 -16.92 -2.93
CA GLU A 196 -26.23 -18.13 -2.16
C GLU A 196 -24.73 -18.23 -1.91
N ASP A 197 -24.44 -18.40 -0.62
CA ASP A 197 -23.15 -18.57 0.03
C ASP A 197 -22.10 -19.34 -0.79
N LEU A 198 -21.04 -18.63 -1.18
CA LEU A 198 -19.98 -19.19 -2.01
C LEU A 198 -18.61 -18.72 -1.53
N GLY A 199 -18.10 -19.37 -0.48
CA GLY A 199 -16.68 -19.58 -0.15
C GLY A 199 -15.75 -18.36 0.00
N GLY A 200 -16.25 -17.13 -0.15
CA GLY A 200 -15.50 -15.89 -0.01
C GLY A 200 -15.65 -15.29 1.38
N ALA A 201 -14.65 -14.53 1.83
CA ALA A 201 -14.75 -13.75 3.06
C ALA A 201 -16.03 -12.87 3.01
N SER A 202 -16.77 -12.81 4.13
CA SER A 202 -17.98 -11.99 4.22
C SER A 202 -17.70 -10.55 3.73
N PRO A 203 -18.65 -9.86 3.08
CA PRO A 203 -18.42 -8.51 2.55
C PRO A 203 -17.86 -7.55 3.61
N ARG A 204 -18.33 -7.68 4.85
CA ARG A 204 -17.82 -6.96 6.01
C ARG A 204 -16.33 -7.24 6.28
N ARG A 205 -15.91 -8.51 6.27
CA ARG A 205 -14.50 -8.91 6.45
C ARG A 205 -13.63 -8.38 5.34
N ALA A 206 -14.11 -8.43 4.10
CA ALA A 206 -13.38 -7.91 2.94
C ALA A 206 -13.14 -6.40 3.04
N VAL A 207 -14.14 -5.62 3.45
CA VAL A 207 -14.01 -4.17 3.69
C VAL A 207 -12.96 -3.89 4.77
N ALA A 208 -13.04 -4.59 5.90
CA ALA A 208 -12.10 -4.42 7.01
C ALA A 208 -10.66 -4.80 6.60
N LEU A 209 -10.47 -5.91 5.89
CA LEU A 209 -9.15 -6.36 5.43
C LEU A 209 -8.52 -5.39 4.42
N VAL A 210 -9.26 -4.98 3.39
CA VAL A 210 -8.76 -4.02 2.40
C VAL A 210 -8.46 -2.68 3.08
N GLY A 211 -9.38 -2.20 3.93
CA GLY A 211 -9.18 -0.96 4.66
C GLY A 211 -7.92 -0.98 5.53
N ALA A 212 -7.71 -2.06 6.27
CA ALA A 212 -6.55 -2.26 7.14
C ALA A 212 -5.24 -2.40 6.36
N ALA A 213 -5.22 -3.20 5.29
CA ALA A 213 -4.04 -3.39 4.43
C ALA A 213 -3.61 -2.08 3.79
N MET A 214 -4.56 -1.32 3.23
CA MET A 214 -4.29 0.01 2.65
C MET A 214 -3.78 0.99 3.71
N PHE A 215 -4.38 1.01 4.91
CA PHE A 215 -4.02 1.96 5.96
C PHE A 215 -2.60 1.67 6.47
N ALA A 216 -2.32 0.39 6.79
CA ALA A 216 -0.99 -0.04 7.24
C ALA A 216 0.08 0.22 6.18
N ALA A 217 -0.22 -0.01 4.90
CA ALA A 217 0.70 0.27 3.80
C ALA A 217 0.99 1.77 3.64
N LEU A 218 -0.03 2.63 3.76
CA LEU A 218 0.16 4.09 3.74
C LEU A 218 0.94 4.59 4.97
N GLN A 219 0.67 4.02 6.14
CA GLN A 219 1.44 4.31 7.35
C GLN A 219 2.91 3.92 7.19
N MET A 220 3.17 2.75 6.62
CA MET A 220 4.53 2.30 6.37
C MET A 220 5.23 3.14 5.30
N TRP A 221 4.55 3.44 4.21
CA TRP A 221 5.07 4.32 3.16
C TRP A 221 5.41 5.70 3.73
N GLY A 222 4.54 6.26 4.58
CA GLY A 222 4.81 7.51 5.31
C GLY A 222 6.02 7.38 6.23
N GLY A 223 6.11 6.30 7.01
CA GLY A 223 7.25 6.01 7.88
C GLY A 223 8.58 5.92 7.11
N VAL A 224 8.60 5.21 5.98
CA VAL A 224 9.77 5.11 5.09
C VAL A 224 10.15 6.48 4.54
N ALA A 225 9.18 7.24 4.02
CA ALA A 225 9.43 8.57 3.48
C ALA A 225 10.06 9.48 4.54
N MET A 226 9.54 9.49 5.77
CA MET A 226 10.06 10.29 6.88
C MET A 226 11.40 9.75 7.44
N SER A 227 11.62 8.43 7.44
CA SER A 227 12.85 7.81 7.96
C SER A 227 14.08 8.15 7.12
N ARG A 228 13.89 8.54 5.85
CA ARG A 228 14.97 9.09 5.02
C ARG A 228 15.41 10.48 5.49
N TRP A 229 14.66 11.11 6.41
CA TRP A 229 14.89 12.45 6.94
C TRP A 229 15.45 12.41 8.37
N SER A 230 15.03 11.42 9.16
CA SER A 230 15.56 11.20 10.52
C SER A 230 16.73 10.22 10.49
N SER A 231 17.79 10.50 11.25
CA SER A 231 18.90 9.56 11.48
C SER A 231 18.50 8.36 12.35
N MET A 232 17.27 7.87 12.21
CA MET A 232 16.73 6.72 12.92
C MET A 232 17.40 5.46 12.39
N GLY A 233 18.44 5.00 13.09
CA GLY A 233 19.11 3.75 12.76
C GLY A 233 20.61 3.70 13.04
N ARG A 234 21.26 4.79 13.46
CA ARG A 234 22.66 4.70 13.90
C ARG A 234 22.74 4.02 15.27
N GLY A 235 23.33 2.83 15.31
CA GLY A 235 23.68 2.13 16.55
C GLY A 235 22.57 1.29 17.18
N VAL A 236 21.51 0.96 16.43
CA VAL A 236 20.43 0.08 16.89
C VAL A 236 20.71 -1.35 16.43
N ASP A 237 20.65 -2.31 17.34
CA ASP A 237 20.91 -3.72 17.04
C ASP A 237 19.82 -4.32 16.14
N GLY A 238 20.19 -5.35 15.37
CA GLY A 238 19.29 -5.98 14.38
C GLY A 238 17.91 -6.39 14.90
N PRO A 239 17.78 -7.03 16.07
CA PRO A 239 16.48 -7.40 16.64
C PRO A 239 15.60 -6.19 17.00
N GLU A 240 16.17 -5.16 17.60
CA GLU A 240 15.45 -3.94 17.95
C GLU A 240 14.91 -3.23 16.70
N LEU A 241 15.72 -3.22 15.65
CA LEU A 241 15.34 -2.65 14.37
C LEU A 241 14.22 -3.49 13.70
N LEU A 242 14.24 -4.82 13.81
CA LEU A 242 13.12 -5.67 13.37
C LEU A 242 11.84 -5.33 14.13
N PHE A 243 11.88 -5.21 15.45
CA PHE A 243 10.70 -4.82 16.25
C PHE A 243 10.17 -3.44 15.84
N ALA A 244 11.06 -2.46 15.67
CA ALA A 244 10.70 -1.10 15.28
C ALA A 244 10.04 -1.02 13.88
N TRP A 245 10.43 -1.90 12.95
CA TRP A 245 9.89 -1.90 11.59
C TRP A 245 8.70 -2.85 11.39
N MET A 246 8.54 -3.89 12.24
CA MET A 246 7.46 -4.90 12.10
C MET A 246 6.27 -4.68 13.03
N VAL A 247 6.48 -4.28 14.28
CA VAL A 247 5.39 -4.15 15.25
C VAL A 247 4.43 -3.00 14.87
N PRO A 248 4.90 -1.79 14.53
CA PRO A 248 3.99 -0.70 14.19
C PRO A 248 3.00 -1.01 13.06
N PRO A 249 3.40 -1.54 11.88
CA PRO A 249 2.44 -1.85 10.82
C PRO A 249 1.45 -2.95 11.23
N LEU A 250 1.84 -3.92 12.06
CA LEU A 250 0.94 -4.97 12.57
C LEU A 250 -0.11 -4.40 13.54
N VAL A 251 0.33 -3.56 14.48
CA VAL A 251 -0.57 -2.88 15.43
C VAL A 251 -1.54 -1.97 14.68
N VAL A 252 -1.03 -1.16 13.75
CA VAL A 252 -1.83 -0.27 12.91
C VAL A 252 -2.82 -1.06 12.06
N PHE A 253 -2.40 -2.18 11.47
CA PHE A 253 -3.29 -3.07 10.74
C PHE A 253 -4.41 -3.59 11.63
N ALA A 254 -4.11 -4.09 12.83
CA ALA A 254 -5.11 -4.60 13.75
C ALA A 254 -6.12 -3.53 14.17
N LEU A 255 -5.65 -2.32 14.49
CA LEU A 255 -6.49 -1.18 14.84
C LEU A 255 -7.37 -0.71 13.68
N ALA A 256 -6.80 -0.58 12.48
CA ALA A 256 -7.55 -0.20 11.28
C ALA A 256 -8.56 -1.28 10.87
N PHE A 257 -8.20 -2.56 11.03
CA PHE A 257 -9.12 -3.69 10.83
C PHE A 257 -10.29 -3.59 11.80
N TRP A 258 -10.02 -3.36 13.09
CA TRP A 258 -11.06 -3.21 14.10
C TRP A 258 -11.97 -2.02 13.81
N GLY A 259 -11.41 -0.85 13.49
CA GLY A 259 -12.16 0.34 13.09
C GLY A 259 -13.03 0.09 11.85
N GLY A 260 -12.47 -0.49 10.79
CA GLY A 260 -13.20 -0.85 9.57
C GLY A 260 -14.31 -1.88 9.83
N TRP A 261 -14.05 -2.88 10.66
CA TRP A 261 -15.03 -3.90 11.07
C TRP A 261 -16.20 -3.30 11.86
N LEU A 262 -15.94 -2.36 12.77
CA LEU A 262 -16.98 -1.63 13.50
C LEU A 262 -17.76 -0.65 12.62
N GLY A 263 -17.12 -0.13 11.56
CA GLY A 263 -17.74 0.80 10.62
C GLY A 263 -18.64 0.13 9.58
N ALA A 264 -18.32 -1.10 9.18
CA ALA A 264 -19.11 -1.89 8.23
C ALA A 264 -20.23 -2.67 8.94
N ALA A 265 -21.48 -2.51 8.49
CA ALA A 265 -22.62 -3.22 9.07
C ALA A 265 -22.56 -4.73 8.75
N PRO A 266 -23.11 -5.58 9.63
CA PRO A 266 -23.22 -7.02 9.40
C PRO A 266 -24.10 -7.38 8.19
N VAL A 267 -25.06 -6.52 7.83
CA VAL A 267 -26.04 -6.76 6.75
C VAL A 267 -25.49 -6.40 5.35
N LEU A 268 -24.21 -6.03 5.26
CA LEU A 268 -23.63 -5.52 4.00
C LEU A 268 -23.63 -6.61 2.91
N ALA A 269 -24.42 -6.40 1.85
CA ALA A 269 -24.54 -7.36 0.74
C ALA A 269 -23.35 -7.34 -0.26
N ARG A 270 -22.63 -6.21 -0.38
CA ARG A 270 -21.52 -6.04 -1.33
C ARG A 270 -20.35 -5.31 -0.68
N ALA A 271 -19.12 -5.75 -0.97
CA ALA A 271 -17.93 -5.20 -0.35
C ALA A 271 -17.58 -3.80 -0.88
N ARG A 272 -17.86 -3.49 -2.16
CA ARG A 272 -17.58 -2.19 -2.80
C ARG A 272 -16.15 -1.70 -2.51
N PRO A 273 -15.12 -2.45 -2.92
CA PRO A 273 -13.76 -2.35 -2.38
C PRO A 273 -13.13 -0.96 -2.53
N PHE A 274 -13.44 -0.19 -3.58
CA PHE A 274 -12.94 1.18 -3.73
C PHE A 274 -13.48 2.15 -2.68
N ARG A 275 -14.63 1.89 -2.06
CA ARG A 275 -15.10 2.66 -0.90
C ARG A 275 -14.30 2.32 0.36
N ALA A 276 -13.89 1.07 0.53
CA ALA A 276 -12.97 0.69 1.60
C ALA A 276 -11.59 1.34 1.41
N VAL A 277 -11.08 1.37 0.18
CA VAL A 277 -9.85 2.10 -0.18
C VAL A 277 -10.00 3.58 0.14
N ALA A 278 -11.08 4.23 -0.29
CA ALA A 278 -11.32 5.65 -0.02
C ALA A 278 -11.48 5.93 1.48
N ALA A 279 -12.15 5.06 2.23
CA ALA A 279 -12.29 5.18 3.68
C ALA A 279 -10.93 5.11 4.38
N SER A 280 -10.08 4.18 3.94
CA SER A 280 -8.72 4.01 4.45
C SER A 280 -7.84 5.23 4.18
N VAL A 281 -7.85 5.75 2.94
CA VAL A 281 -7.10 6.96 2.57
C VAL A 281 -7.59 8.17 3.36
N LEU A 282 -8.91 8.36 3.48
CA LEU A 282 -9.49 9.45 4.26
C LEU A 282 -9.10 9.35 5.74
N ALA A 283 -9.25 8.17 6.34
CA ALA A 283 -8.88 7.92 7.72
C ALA A 283 -7.39 8.19 7.94
N PHE A 284 -6.52 7.73 7.02
CA PHE A 284 -5.09 7.97 7.08
C PHE A 284 -4.78 9.47 7.12
N VAL A 285 -5.31 10.25 6.18
CA VAL A 285 -5.10 11.70 6.14
C VAL A 285 -5.58 12.37 7.42
N LEU A 286 -6.78 12.03 7.90
CA LEU A 286 -7.34 12.60 9.14
C LEU A 286 -6.50 12.24 10.37
N VAL A 287 -5.99 10.99 10.46
CA VAL A 287 -5.09 10.57 11.55
C VAL A 287 -3.81 11.39 11.51
N GLN A 288 -3.18 11.56 10.35
CA GLN A 288 -1.95 12.35 10.28
C GLN A 288 -2.18 13.82 10.64
N VAL A 289 -3.21 14.44 10.09
CA VAL A 289 -3.52 15.86 10.39
C VAL A 289 -3.82 16.05 11.87
N SER A 290 -4.66 15.20 12.46
CA SER A 290 -4.98 15.28 13.90
C SER A 290 -3.74 15.08 14.78
N CYS A 291 -2.90 14.10 14.47
CA CYS A 291 -1.67 13.83 15.20
C CYS A 291 -0.67 15.00 15.10
N ILE A 292 -0.52 15.62 13.92
CA ILE A 292 0.32 16.80 13.73
C ILE A 292 -0.18 17.97 14.58
N VAL A 293 -1.49 18.24 14.56
CA VAL A 293 -2.08 19.32 15.36
C VAL A 293 -1.86 19.08 16.86
N ILE A 294 -2.07 17.85 17.34
CA ILE A 294 -1.86 17.49 18.75
C ILE A 294 -0.37 17.63 19.13
N ALA A 295 0.55 17.21 18.27
CA ALA A 295 1.98 17.35 18.53
C ALA A 295 2.42 18.83 18.59
N ILE A 296 1.93 19.67 17.67
CA ILE A 296 2.21 21.11 17.69
C ILE A 296 1.63 21.77 18.94
N ALA A 297 0.39 21.43 19.30
CA ALA A 297 -0.24 21.94 20.52
C ALA A 297 0.56 21.54 21.77
N TRP A 298 1.04 20.30 21.85
CA TRP A 298 1.88 19.86 22.95
C TRP A 298 3.22 20.61 22.99
N LEU A 299 3.90 20.78 21.86
CA LEU A 299 5.16 21.54 21.81
C LEU A 299 4.99 22.98 22.31
N TYR A 300 3.88 23.62 21.95
CA TYR A 300 3.53 24.95 22.46
C TYR A 300 3.34 24.94 23.98
N ILE A 301 2.61 23.98 24.53
CA ILE A 301 2.38 23.85 25.98
C ILE A 301 3.69 23.52 26.72
N ALA A 302 4.50 22.60 26.17
CA ALA A 302 5.78 22.20 26.76
C ALA A 302 6.80 23.35 26.77
N SER A 303 6.79 24.21 25.74
CA SER A 303 7.65 25.40 25.69
C SER A 303 7.31 26.44 26.77
N SER A 304 6.07 26.44 27.25
CA SER A 304 5.57 27.39 28.25
C SER A 304 5.54 26.84 29.68
N THR A 305 5.83 25.55 29.89
CA THR A 305 5.76 24.90 31.20
C THR A 305 7.04 24.10 31.52
N SER A 306 7.78 24.54 32.54
CA SER A 306 9.07 23.96 32.95
C SER A 306 9.00 22.50 33.42
N GLY A 307 7.81 22.00 33.81
CA GLY A 307 7.61 20.61 34.20
C GLY A 307 7.46 19.61 33.04
N LEU A 308 7.10 20.08 31.84
CA LEU A 308 6.87 19.22 30.66
C LEU A 308 8.09 19.16 29.73
N SER A 309 9.09 20.03 29.92
CA SER A 309 10.32 20.07 29.13
C SER A 309 11.37 19.02 29.55
N GLY A 310 11.19 18.37 30.71
CA GLY A 310 12.06 17.31 31.20
C GLY A 310 11.82 15.95 30.55
N LEU A 311 12.79 15.03 30.71
CA LEU A 311 12.73 13.66 30.15
C LEU A 311 11.44 12.91 30.53
N GLY A 312 10.95 13.07 31.76
CA GLY A 312 9.69 12.47 32.22
C GLY A 312 8.46 13.01 31.49
N GLY A 313 8.43 14.31 31.19
CA GLY A 313 7.38 14.95 30.41
C GLY A 313 7.35 14.44 28.96
N LEU A 314 8.53 14.24 28.36
CA LEU A 314 8.66 13.65 27.03
C LEU A 314 8.18 12.19 27.00
N ILE A 315 8.60 11.36 27.96
CA ILE A 315 8.15 9.95 28.06
C ILE A 315 6.63 9.88 28.22
N GLY A 316 6.07 10.68 29.14
CA GLY A 316 4.63 10.77 29.36
C GLY A 316 3.87 11.21 28.10
N PHE A 317 4.40 12.19 27.37
CA PHE A 317 3.84 12.62 26.09
C PHE A 317 3.86 11.51 25.04
N VAL A 318 4.98 10.83 24.85
CA VAL A 318 5.09 9.75 23.84
C VAL A 318 4.08 8.65 24.12
N LEU A 319 3.92 8.23 25.38
CA LEU A 319 2.94 7.22 25.77
C LEU A 319 1.50 7.70 25.54
N ALA A 320 1.17 8.92 25.97
CA ALA A 320 -0.14 9.51 25.76
C ALA A 320 -0.46 9.67 24.26
N PHE A 321 0.51 10.13 23.48
CA PHE A 321 0.38 10.33 22.05
C PHE A 321 0.19 9.01 21.30
N ALA A 322 0.89 7.93 21.70
CA ALA A 322 0.68 6.60 21.15
C ALA A 322 -0.75 6.08 21.42
N LEU A 323 -1.27 6.30 22.64
CA LEU A 323 -2.65 5.94 22.98
C LEU A 323 -3.67 6.76 22.17
N VAL A 324 -3.46 8.07 22.08
CA VAL A 324 -4.28 8.98 21.28
C VAL A 324 -4.28 8.55 19.82
N TYR A 325 -3.12 8.26 19.25
CA TYR A 325 -2.98 7.75 17.89
C TYR A 325 -3.79 6.46 17.69
N ALA A 326 -3.67 5.49 18.61
CA ALA A 326 -4.41 4.24 18.52
C ALA A 326 -5.94 4.45 18.53
N ILE A 327 -6.43 5.33 19.39
CA ILE A 327 -7.86 5.72 19.44
C ILE A 327 -8.28 6.40 18.13
N HIS A 328 -7.47 7.33 17.62
CA HIS A 328 -7.75 8.06 16.38
C HIS A 328 -7.85 7.10 15.19
N VAL A 329 -6.92 6.13 15.07
CA VAL A 329 -6.96 5.11 14.02
C VAL A 329 -8.30 4.37 14.03
N VAL A 330 -8.71 3.84 15.18
CA VAL A 330 -9.97 3.08 15.28
C VAL A 330 -11.18 3.97 14.99
N MET A 331 -11.26 5.15 15.60
CA MET A 331 -12.42 6.04 15.52
C MET A 331 -12.59 6.65 14.14
N LEU A 332 -11.51 7.15 13.53
CA LEU A 332 -11.56 7.76 12.20
C LEU A 332 -11.77 6.71 11.12
N MET A 333 -11.17 5.53 11.24
CA MET A 333 -11.43 4.43 10.31
C MET A 333 -12.89 3.96 10.38
N ARG A 334 -13.44 3.83 11.59
CA ARG A 334 -14.86 3.53 11.81
C ARG A 334 -15.76 4.61 11.21
N ALA A 335 -15.49 5.88 11.48
CA ALA A 335 -16.30 7.00 10.99
C ALA A 335 -16.26 7.11 9.47
N ALA A 336 -15.07 7.05 8.85
CA ALA A 336 -14.87 7.09 7.41
C ALA A 336 -15.59 5.92 6.72
N THR A 337 -15.44 4.70 7.25
CA THR A 337 -16.14 3.52 6.73
C THR A 337 -17.65 3.68 6.85
N ARG A 338 -18.17 4.06 8.02
CA ARG A 338 -19.61 4.23 8.21
C ARG A 338 -20.18 5.33 7.32
N TRP A 339 -19.47 6.45 7.15
CA TRP A 339 -19.89 7.55 6.29
C TRP A 339 -19.96 7.13 4.82
N LEU A 340 -18.90 6.51 4.31
CA LEU A 340 -18.85 6.06 2.91
C LEU A 340 -19.79 4.90 2.63
N TYR A 341 -20.16 4.09 3.63
CA TYR A 341 -21.08 2.98 3.44
C TYR A 341 -22.52 3.30 3.83
N ARG A 342 -22.83 4.46 4.44
CA ARG A 342 -24.16 4.81 4.99
C ARG A 342 -25.34 4.54 4.04
N ARG A 343 -25.16 4.71 2.73
CA ARG A 343 -26.21 4.45 1.71
C ARG A 343 -26.48 2.96 1.44
N TYR A 344 -25.75 2.06 2.09
CA TYR A 344 -25.77 0.61 1.91
C TYR A 344 -25.82 -0.16 3.24
N LEU A 345 -26.00 0.55 4.36
CA LEU A 345 -26.26 0.01 5.69
C LEU A 345 -27.76 0.14 5.95
#